data_AF-A0A2S2PCQ6-F1
#
_entry.id   AF-A0A2S2PCQ6-F1
#
_cell.length_a   1.000
_cell.length_b   1.000
_cell.length_c   1.000
_cell.angle_alpha   90.00
_cell.angle_beta   90.00
_cell.angle_gamma   90.00
#
_symmetry.space_group_name_H-M   'P 1'
#
loop_
_entity.id
_entity.type
_entity.pdbx_description
1 polymer ?
#
loop_
_entity_poly.entity_id
_entity_poly.type
_entity_poly.pdbx_seq_one_letter_code
_entity_poly.pdbx_strand_id
1 'polypeptide(L)'
;MKNIQGQSSSIKKCHKDLEASVKASYIIPQKIAAKSKPFTDGEFIKECMEAASEILCQAQKQLFFKLSLSGVTVARRIEELGTDIESTLKERISKFIFYSLALDESA
;
A
#
# COMPACT_ATOMS: atom_id res chain seq x y z
N MET A 1 -26.78 32.63 0.33
CA MET A 1 -25.31 32.47 0.49
C MET A 1 -25.03 31.03 0.88
N LYS A 2 -24.32 30.26 0.04
CA LYS A 2 -24.03 28.84 0.29
C LYS A 2 -23.00 28.73 1.42
N ASN A 3 -23.28 27.87 2.41
CA ASN A 3 -22.52 27.72 3.66
C ASN A 3 -21.14 27.09 3.42
N ILE A 4 -20.08 27.90 3.50
CA ILE A 4 -18.67 27.54 3.17
C ILE A 4 -18.03 26.70 4.31
N GLN A 5 -18.54 26.78 5.54
CA GLN A 5 -17.96 26.12 6.71
C GLN A 5 -18.13 24.59 6.69
N GLY A 6 -19.26 24.08 6.17
CA GLY A 6 -19.53 22.64 6.05
C GLY A 6 -18.76 21.95 4.91
N GLN A 7 -18.42 22.69 3.86
CA GLN A 7 -17.65 22.15 2.72
C GLN A 7 -16.19 21.90 3.09
N SER A 8 -15.55 22.80 3.84
CA SER A 8 -14.13 22.67 4.20
C SER A 8 -13.83 21.48 5.13
N SER A 9 -14.74 21.14 6.05
CA SER A 9 -14.58 19.98 6.96
C SER A 9 -14.75 18.65 6.24
N SER A 10 -15.70 18.55 5.31
CA SER A 10 -15.93 17.37 4.47
C SER A 10 -14.74 17.08 3.53
N ILE A 11 -14.12 18.13 2.97
CA ILE A 11 -12.92 18.02 2.12
C ILE A 11 -11.73 17.46 2.91
N LYS A 12 -11.50 17.94 4.15
CA LYS A 12 -10.40 17.45 5.00
C LYS A 12 -10.56 15.97 5.37
N LYS A 13 -11.79 15.51 5.59
CA LYS A 13 -12.08 14.10 5.88
C LYS A 13 -11.82 13.22 4.65
N CYS A 14 -12.32 13.63 3.48
CA CYS A 14 -12.11 12.94 2.21
C CYS A 14 -10.62 12.74 1.89
N HIS A 15 -9.79 13.76 2.14
CA HIS A 15 -8.34 13.69 1.90
C HIS A 15 -7.65 12.64 2.79
N LYS A 16 -8.02 12.57 4.08
CA LYS A 16 -7.46 11.58 5.02
C LYS A 16 -7.87 10.15 4.64
N ASP A 17 -9.11 9.97 4.20
CA ASP A 17 -9.62 8.66 3.76
C ASP A 17 -8.91 8.19 2.49
N LEU A 18 -8.59 9.10 1.56
CA LEU A 18 -7.80 8.79 0.36
C LEU A 18 -6.38 8.38 0.71
N GLU A 19 -5.70 9.12 1.58
CA GLU A 19 -4.34 8.82 2.03
C GLU A 19 -4.26 7.44 2.71
N ALA A 20 -5.22 7.15 3.60
CA ALA A 20 -5.33 5.85 4.26
C ALA A 20 -5.54 4.71 3.25
N SER A 21 -6.39 4.91 2.24
CA SER A 21 -6.64 3.93 1.18
C SER A 21 -5.39 3.65 0.34
N VAL A 22 -4.69 4.71 -0.08
CA VAL A 22 -3.43 4.58 -0.83
C VAL A 22 -2.42 3.80 0.01
N LYS A 23 -2.25 4.17 1.29
CA LYS A 23 -1.34 3.47 2.20
C LYS A 23 -1.69 1.98 2.35
N ALA A 24 -2.96 1.64 2.53
CA ALA A 24 -3.42 0.25 2.59
C ALA A 24 -3.10 -0.51 1.29
N SER A 25 -3.20 0.15 0.13
CA SER A 25 -2.90 -0.43 -1.18
C SER A 25 -1.44 -0.80 -1.38
N TYR A 26 -0.52 -0.32 -0.54
CA TYR A 26 0.89 -0.73 -0.53
C TYR A 26 1.22 -1.69 0.60
N ILE A 27 0.65 -1.49 1.80
CA ILE A 27 0.92 -2.34 2.96
C ILE A 27 0.49 -3.79 2.74
N ILE A 28 -0.66 -4.03 2.12
CA ILE A 28 -1.17 -5.39 1.91
C ILE A 28 -0.27 -6.15 0.90
N PRO A 29 0.03 -5.62 -0.31
CA PRO A 29 1.00 -6.25 -1.21
C PRO A 29 2.38 -6.51 -0.58
N GLN A 30 2.88 -5.56 0.22
CA GLN A 30 4.15 -5.75 0.95
C GLN A 30 4.09 -6.95 1.89
N LYS A 31 2.97 -7.13 2.63
CA LYS A 31 2.78 -8.27 3.52
C LYS A 31 2.69 -9.60 2.77
N ILE A 32 2.02 -9.62 1.61
CA ILE A 32 1.95 -10.79 0.72
C ILE A 32 3.35 -11.19 0.27
N ALA A 33 4.13 -10.22 -0.25
CA ALA A 33 5.50 -10.44 -0.72
C ALA A 33 6.43 -10.93 0.41
N ALA A 34 6.38 -10.28 1.58
CA ALA A 34 7.22 -10.63 2.73
C ALA A 34 6.94 -12.03 3.29
N LYS A 35 5.77 -12.61 2.99
CA LYS A 35 5.41 -13.98 3.36
C LYS A 35 5.48 -14.95 2.18
N SER A 36 6.01 -14.50 1.04
CA SER A 36 6.12 -15.28 -0.20
C SER A 36 4.79 -15.92 -0.62
N LYS A 37 3.68 -15.19 -0.44
CA LYS A 37 2.34 -15.65 -0.82
C LYS A 37 2.05 -15.33 -2.29
N PRO A 38 1.20 -16.11 -2.97
CA PRO A 38 0.74 -15.81 -4.32
C PRO A 38 0.10 -14.41 -4.39
N PHE A 39 0.33 -13.68 -5.47
CA PHE A 39 -0.25 -12.34 -5.65
C PHE A 39 -1.78 -12.37 -5.76
N THR A 40 -2.33 -13.50 -6.24
CA THR A 40 -3.77 -13.76 -6.29
C THR A 40 -4.43 -13.81 -4.91
N ASP A 41 -3.67 -14.06 -3.84
CA ASP A 41 -4.22 -14.03 -2.46
C ASP A 41 -4.77 -12.63 -2.10
N GLY A 42 -4.37 -11.58 -2.81
CA GLY A 42 -4.91 -10.23 -2.61
C GLY A 42 -6.43 -10.14 -2.78
N GLU A 43 -7.01 -10.92 -3.70
CA GLU A 43 -8.46 -10.94 -3.94
C GLU A 43 -9.19 -11.57 -2.76
N PHE A 44 -8.70 -12.74 -2.30
CA PHE A 44 -9.24 -13.41 -1.12
C PHE A 44 -9.12 -12.55 0.16
N ILE A 45 -7.98 -11.87 0.34
CA ILE A 45 -7.78 -10.94 1.48
C ILE A 45 -8.82 -9.82 1.42
N LYS A 46 -9.10 -9.26 0.24
CA LYS A 46 -10.12 -8.22 0.06
C LYS A 46 -11.51 -8.74 0.46
N GLU A 47 -11.90 -9.91 -0.03
CA GLU A 47 -13.19 -10.54 0.32
C GLU A 47 -13.34 -10.70 1.84
N CYS A 48 -12.28 -11.18 2.52
CA CYS A 48 -12.27 -11.32 3.97
C CYS A 48 -12.45 -9.97 4.69
N MET A 49 -11.79 -8.92 4.21
CA MET A 49 -11.89 -7.58 4.78
C MET A 49 -13.28 -6.97 4.56
N GLU A 50 -13.89 -7.18 3.39
CA GLU A 50 -15.25 -6.73 3.10
C GLU A 50 -16.27 -7.42 4.01
N ALA A 51 -16.20 -8.74 4.15
CA ALA A 51 -17.07 -9.52 5.04
C ALA A 51 -16.95 -9.06 6.50
N ALA A 52 -15.73 -8.85 6.99
CA ALA A 52 -15.51 -8.33 8.35
C ALA A 52 -16.06 -6.90 8.51
N SER A 53 -15.92 -6.05 7.47
CA SER A 53 -16.39 -4.66 7.52
C SER A 53 -17.91 -4.55 7.60
N GLU A 54 -18.65 -5.48 7.01
CA GLU A 54 -20.11 -5.52 7.06
C GLU A 54 -20.64 -5.75 8.48
N ILE A 55 -19.88 -6.48 9.30
CA ILE A 55 -20.26 -6.85 10.67
C ILE A 55 -19.73 -5.84 11.68
N LEU A 56 -18.46 -5.44 11.56
CA LEU A 56 -17.75 -4.69 12.61
C LEU A 56 -17.74 -3.18 12.38
N CYS A 57 -17.72 -2.73 11.13
CA CYS A 57 -17.44 -1.32 10.81
C CYS A 57 -18.15 -0.87 9.51
N GLN A 58 -19.47 -1.04 9.49
CA GLN A 58 -20.32 -0.82 8.32
C GLN A 58 -20.18 0.59 7.73
N ALA A 59 -19.91 1.60 8.56
CA ALA A 59 -19.68 2.99 8.15
C ALA A 59 -18.43 3.16 7.26
N GLN A 60 -17.46 2.24 7.35
CA GLN A 60 -16.20 2.26 6.59
C GLN A 60 -16.19 1.25 5.43
N LYS A 61 -17.26 0.49 5.21
CA LYS A 61 -17.37 -0.56 4.16
C LYS A 61 -16.87 -0.08 2.79
N GLN A 62 -17.23 1.14 2.40
CA GLN A 62 -16.85 1.72 1.11
C GLN A 62 -15.34 1.89 0.91
N LEU A 63 -14.56 2.02 2.00
CA LEU A 63 -13.10 2.12 1.91
C LEU A 63 -12.47 0.77 1.54
N PHE A 64 -12.98 -0.32 2.10
CA PHE A 64 -12.55 -1.68 1.78
C PHE A 64 -12.92 -2.06 0.35
N PHE A 65 -14.15 -1.73 -0.06
CA PHE A 65 -14.65 -2.00 -1.41
C PHE A 65 -13.81 -1.35 -2.52
N LYS A 66 -13.40 -0.09 -2.29
CA LYS A 66 -12.59 0.67 -3.25
C LYS A 66 -11.13 0.22 -3.35
N LEU A 67 -10.67 -0.63 -2.44
CA LEU A 67 -9.29 -1.11 -2.46
C LEU A 67 -9.12 -2.09 -3.63
N SER A 68 -8.21 -1.81 -4.55
CA SER A 68 -7.86 -2.76 -5.62
C SER A 68 -6.74 -3.68 -5.13
N LEU A 69 -7.02 -4.98 -5.06
CA LEU A 69 -6.07 -6.01 -4.65
C LEU A 69 -6.04 -7.20 -5.62
N SER A 70 -6.36 -6.98 -6.90
CA SER A 70 -6.16 -8.01 -7.92
C SER A 70 -4.71 -8.45 -8.00
N GLY A 71 -4.44 -9.67 -8.47
CA GLY A 71 -3.06 -10.18 -8.59
C GLY A 71 -2.14 -9.25 -9.39
N VAL A 72 -2.65 -8.63 -10.45
CA VAL A 72 -1.92 -7.61 -11.25
C VAL A 72 -1.63 -6.35 -10.42
N THR A 73 -2.59 -5.88 -9.64
CA THR A 73 -2.40 -4.71 -8.77
C THR A 73 -1.36 -4.99 -7.71
N VAL A 74 -1.42 -6.16 -7.07
CA VAL A 74 -0.46 -6.60 -6.05
C VAL A 74 0.95 -6.66 -6.63
N ALA A 75 1.12 -7.29 -7.80
CA ALA A 75 2.41 -7.36 -8.50
C ALA A 75 2.99 -5.97 -8.77
N ARG A 76 2.20 -5.08 -9.38
CA ARG A 76 2.62 -3.70 -9.67
C ARG A 76 3.02 -2.94 -8.42
N ARG A 77 2.27 -3.07 -7.32
CA ARG A 77 2.58 -2.41 -6.05
C ARG A 77 3.89 -2.90 -5.44
N ILE A 78 4.18 -4.19 -5.57
CA ILE A 78 5.45 -4.78 -5.12
C ILE A 78 6.61 -4.26 -5.98
N GLU A 79 6.43 -4.19 -7.30
CA GLU A 79 7.43 -3.61 -8.23
C GLU A 79 7.71 -2.13 -7.94
N GLU A 80 6.68 -1.33 -7.70
CA GLU A 80 6.82 0.08 -7.29
C GLU A 80 7.60 0.20 -5.99
N LEU A 81 7.31 -0.64 -4.98
CA LEU A 81 8.06 -0.66 -3.72
C LEU A 81 9.52 -1.07 -3.93
N GLY A 82 9.77 -2.07 -4.77
CA GLY A 82 11.13 -2.50 -5.13
C GLY A 82 11.92 -1.37 -5.80
N THR A 83 11.29 -0.69 -6.75
CA THR A 83 11.88 0.44 -7.47
C THR A 83 12.20 1.61 -6.54
N ASP A 84 11.31 1.93 -5.60
CA ASP A 84 11.53 2.98 -4.60
C ASP A 84 12.72 2.66 -3.67
N ILE A 85 12.81 1.42 -3.22
CA ILE A 85 13.95 0.94 -2.41
C ILE A 85 15.26 1.04 -3.20
N GLU A 86 15.26 0.56 -4.44
CA GLU A 86 16.45 0.60 -5.31
C GLU A 86 16.90 2.04 -5.57
N SER A 87 15.97 2.93 -5.91
CA SER A 87 16.24 4.35 -6.15
C SER A 87 16.82 5.03 -4.91
N THR A 88 16.20 4.81 -3.75
CA THR A 88 16.67 5.33 -2.46
C THR A 88 18.07 4.81 -2.13
N LEU A 89 18.34 3.54 -2.41
CA LEU A 89 19.65 2.95 -2.18
C LEU A 89 20.72 3.57 -3.10
N LYS A 90 20.42 3.73 -4.39
CA LYS A 90 21.31 4.41 -5.35
C LYS A 90 21.64 5.84 -4.93
N GLU A 91 20.63 6.59 -4.46
CA GLU A 91 20.82 7.96 -3.96
C GLU A 91 21.72 8.02 -2.72
N ARG A 92 21.63 7.02 -1.83
CA ARG A 92 22.49 6.94 -0.65
C ARG A 92 23.92 6.53 -1.03
N ILE A 93 24.07 5.53 -1.89
CA ILE A 93 25.38 5.03 -2.32
C ILE A 93 26.18 6.12 -3.03
N SER A 94 25.54 6.97 -3.84
CA SER A 94 26.24 8.07 -4.54
C SER A 94 26.88 9.10 -3.60
N LYS A 95 26.47 9.12 -2.32
CA LYS A 95 27.00 10.01 -1.28
C LYS A 95 28.08 9.35 -0.42
N PHE A 96 28.39 8.07 -0.64
CA PHE A 96 29.40 7.37 0.14
C PHE A 96 30.81 7.76 -0.29
N ILE A 97 31.67 8.09 0.67
CA ILE A 97 33.11 8.33 0.44
C ILE A 97 33.87 7.00 0.46
N PHE A 98 33.44 6.07 1.31
CA PHE A 98 34.03 4.73 1.47
C PHE A 98 32.91 3.70 1.56
N TYR A 99 33.10 2.55 0.94
CA TYR A 99 32.23 1.38 1.08
C TYR A 99 33.07 0.10 0.96
N SER A 100 32.61 -0.98 1.58
CA SER A 100 33.18 -2.31 1.46
C SER A 100 32.11 -3.26 0.94
N LEU A 101 32.46 -4.09 -0.05
CA LEU A 101 31.57 -5.11 -0.60
C LEU A 101 32.09 -6.49 -0.18
N ALA A 102 31.24 -7.26 0.50
CA ALA A 102 31.51 -8.67 0.74
C ALA A 102 30.86 -9.48 -0.39
N LEU A 103 31.67 -10.26 -1.09
CA LEU A 103 31.19 -11.23 -2.08
C LEU A 103 31.06 -12.57 -1.35
N ASP A 104 29.84 -13.12 -1.32
CA ASP A 104 29.57 -14.44 -0.78
C ASP A 104 29.45 -15.45 -1.93
N GLU A 105 30.42 -16.36 -2.04
CA GLU A 105 30.39 -17.47 -2.98
C GLU A 105 29.72 -18.69 -2.32
N SER A 106 28.43 -18.54 -2.02
CA SER A 106 27.59 -19.69 -1.67
C SER A 106 27.17 -20.42 -2.96
N ALA A 107 27.41 -21.73 -3.00
CA ALA A 107 27.19 -22.60 -4.17
C ALA A 107 25.70 -22.90 -4.48
#